data_AF-A1WM69-F1
#
_entry.id   AF-A1WM69-F1
#
_cell.length_a   1.000
_cell.length_b   1.000
_cell.length_c   1.000
_cell.angle_alpha   90.00
_cell.angle_beta   90.00
_cell.angle_gamma   90.00
#
_symmetry.space_group_name_H-M   'P 1'
#
loop_
_entity.id
_entity.type
_entity.pdbx_description
1 polymer ?
#
loop_
_entity_poly.entity_id
_entity_poly.type
_entity_poly.pdbx_seq_one_letter_code
_entity_poly.pdbx_strand_id
1 'polypeptide(L)'
;MVESSREVIGRHGTSSVERRYYISSLPAKPAALGKIVRAHWGIENSMHWVLDVAFGEDECRIRAGNAAHNLSILRRIALNLLKNEKTCKLGVAAKRLKAGWDVRYLAKLLRLPP
;
A
#
# COMPACT_ATOMS: atom_id res chain seq x y z
N MET A 1 -25.32 -2.14 -1.05
CA MET A 1 -25.06 -0.74 -1.45
C MET A 1 -24.24 -0.10 -0.34
N VAL A 2 -23.18 0.62 -0.67
CA VAL A 2 -22.45 1.51 0.25
C VAL A 2 -22.49 2.91 -0.37
N GLU A 3 -22.95 3.89 0.40
CA GLU A 3 -22.92 5.30 0.00
C GLU A 3 -21.77 6.00 0.72
N SER A 4 -21.04 6.85 0.02
CA SER A 4 -20.00 7.71 0.57
C SER A 4 -20.23 9.15 0.14
N SER A 5 -20.22 10.07 1.11
CA SER A 5 -20.21 11.51 0.86
C SER A 5 -18.79 12.05 1.05
N ARG A 6 -18.32 12.83 0.07
CA ARG A 6 -17.07 13.59 0.18
C ARG A 6 -17.39 15.08 0.08
N GLU A 7 -16.85 15.84 1.02
CA GLU A 7 -16.88 17.30 1.00
C GLU A 7 -15.44 17.82 0.86
N VAL A 8 -15.23 18.73 -0.09
CA VAL A 8 -13.94 19.40 -0.27
C VAL A 8 -14.03 20.79 0.34
N ILE A 9 -13.28 21.03 1.42
CA ILE A 9 -13.25 22.33 2.10
C ILE A 9 -12.37 23.30 1.29
N GLY A 10 -12.95 24.39 0.80
CA GLY A 10 -12.28 25.43 0.00
C GLY A 10 -13.22 26.57 -0.41
N ARG A 11 -12.72 27.60 -1.12
CA ARG A 11 -13.49 28.79 -1.55
C ARG A 11 -14.75 28.47 -2.38
N HIS A 12 -14.80 27.30 -3.02
CA HIS A 12 -15.94 26.77 -3.76
C HIS A 12 -16.22 25.35 -3.31
N GLY A 13 -16.60 25.19 -2.04
CA GLY A 13 -16.87 23.88 -1.44
C GLY A 13 -17.79 23.06 -2.33
N THR A 14 -17.32 21.87 -2.73
CA THR A 14 -18.08 20.95 -3.59
C THR A 14 -18.32 19.68 -2.80
N SER A 15 -19.58 19.27 -2.71
CA SER A 15 -19.97 17.97 -2.16
C SER A 15 -20.24 16.98 -3.29
N SER A 16 -19.83 15.74 -3.09
CA SER A 16 -20.10 14.64 -4.01
C SER A 16 -20.63 13.44 -3.22
N VAL A 17 -21.63 12.77 -3.79
CA VAL A 17 -22.20 11.54 -3.24
C VAL A 17 -21.95 10.43 -4.25
N GLU A 18 -21.39 9.32 -3.77
CA GLU A 18 -21.10 8.17 -4.60
C GLU A 18 -21.73 6.92 -4.00
N ARG A 19 -22.41 6.12 -4.84
CA ARG A 19 -23.01 4.85 -4.45
C ARG A 19 -22.30 3.71 -5.14
N ARG A 20 -21.89 2.71 -4.35
CA ARG A 20 -21.21 1.51 -4.84
C ARG A 20 -22.06 0.28 -4.55
N TYR A 21 -22.17 -0.59 -5.56
CA TYR A 21 -22.81 -1.90 -5.45
C TYR A 21 -21.73 -2.98 -5.51
N TYR A 22 -21.89 -4.04 -4.72
CA TYR A 22 -20.92 -5.11 -4.60
C TYR A 22 -21.60 -6.44 -4.92
N ILE A 23 -20.91 -7.30 -5.64
CA ILE A 23 -21.33 -8.66 -5.96
C ILE A 23 -20.42 -9.60 -5.16
N SER A 24 -21.00 -10.59 -4.49
CA SER A 24 -20.25 -11.57 -3.71
C SER A 24 -20.96 -12.91 -3.72
N SER A 25 -20.18 -13.99 -3.75
CA SER A 25 -20.65 -15.36 -3.49
C SER A 25 -20.75 -15.69 -1.99
N LEU A 26 -20.34 -14.77 -1.10
CA LEU A 26 -20.43 -14.95 0.34
C LEU A 26 -21.89 -14.85 0.82
N PRO A 27 -22.26 -15.54 1.93
CA PRO A 27 -23.56 -15.38 2.54
C PRO A 27 -23.89 -13.92 2.85
N ALA A 28 -25.14 -13.52 2.62
CA ALA A 28 -25.62 -12.15 2.80
C ALA A 28 -25.67 -11.74 4.28
N LYS A 29 -24.49 -11.43 4.85
CA LYS A 29 -24.30 -10.95 6.22
C LYS A 29 -23.81 -9.49 6.17
N PRO A 30 -24.72 -8.48 6.21
CA PRO A 30 -24.37 -7.09 5.93
C PRO A 30 -23.22 -6.53 6.78
N ALA A 31 -23.18 -6.84 8.07
CA ALA A 31 -22.12 -6.37 8.96
C ALA A 31 -20.73 -6.93 8.58
N ALA A 32 -20.66 -8.22 8.24
CA ALA A 32 -19.42 -8.87 7.82
C ALA A 32 -18.96 -8.35 6.45
N LEU A 33 -19.89 -8.24 5.49
CA LEU A 33 -19.60 -7.68 4.16
C LEU A 33 -19.14 -6.22 4.24
N GLY A 34 -19.78 -5.40 5.08
CA GLY A 34 -19.35 -4.02 5.33
C GLY A 34 -17.94 -3.92 5.90
N LYS A 35 -17.55 -4.85 6.80
CA LYS A 35 -16.18 -4.93 7.32
C LYS A 35 -15.17 -5.26 6.22
N ILE A 36 -15.49 -6.21 5.34
CA ILE A 36 -14.63 -6.59 4.21
C ILE A 36 -14.46 -5.42 3.23
N VAL A 37 -15.55 -4.75 2.87
CA VAL A 37 -15.52 -3.58 1.98
C VAL A 37 -14.65 -2.46 2.56
N ARG A 38 -14.78 -2.17 3.87
CA ARG A 38 -13.91 -1.19 4.53
C ARG A 38 -12.45 -1.65 4.59
N ALA A 39 -12.21 -2.93 4.86
CA ALA A 39 -10.85 -3.48 4.89
C ALA A 39 -10.17 -3.43 3.52
N HIS A 40 -10.93 -3.57 2.42
CA HIS A 40 -10.41 -3.46 1.06
C HIS A 40 -9.77 -2.09 0.79
N TRP A 41 -10.37 -1.00 1.27
CA TRP A 41 -9.76 0.35 1.21
C TRP A 41 -8.41 0.44 1.92
N GLY A 42 -8.16 -0.44 2.90
CA GLY A 42 -6.87 -0.56 3.55
C GLY A 42 -5.74 -0.94 2.60
N ILE A 43 -6.03 -1.57 1.45
CA ILE A 43 -5.03 -1.90 0.42
C ILE A 43 -4.46 -0.62 -0.19
N GLU A 44 -5.33 0.33 -0.57
CA GLU A 44 -4.93 1.60 -1.14
C GLU A 44 -4.07 2.41 -0.17
N ASN A 45 -4.58 2.60 1.04
CA ASN A 45 -3.90 3.41 2.05
C ASN A 45 -2.61 2.76 2.58
N SER A 46 -2.59 1.43 2.74
CA SER A 46 -1.46 0.75 3.39
C SER A 46 -0.43 0.25 2.40
N MET A 47 -0.81 -0.13 1.18
CA MET A 47 0.09 -0.70 0.19
C MET A 47 0.41 0.32 -0.90
N HIS A 48 -0.58 0.76 -1.68
CA HIS A 48 -0.36 1.63 -2.85
C HIS A 48 0.30 2.95 -2.45
N TRP A 49 -0.30 3.69 -1.52
CA TRP A 49 0.28 4.96 -1.06
C TRP A 49 1.72 4.83 -0.56
N VAL A 50 2.06 3.73 0.12
CA VAL A 50 3.43 3.51 0.61
C VAL A 50 4.40 3.21 -0.54
N LEU A 51 3.95 2.49 -1.57
CA LEU A 51 4.76 2.25 -2.76
C LEU A 51 4.98 3.55 -3.54
N ASP A 52 3.94 4.37 -3.68
CA ASP A 52 4.01 5.64 -4.38
C ASP A 52 5.01 6.57 -3.69
N VAL A 53 4.86 6.78 -2.38
CA VAL A 53 5.65 7.78 -1.64
C VAL A 53 7.01 7.26 -1.17
N ALA A 54 7.12 6.03 -0.67
CA ALA A 54 8.38 5.50 -0.12
C ALA A 54 9.27 4.80 -1.16
N PHE A 55 8.68 4.32 -2.26
CA PHE A 55 9.40 3.66 -3.37
C PHE A 55 9.38 4.47 -4.68
N GLY A 56 8.70 5.61 -4.72
CA GLY A 56 8.63 6.46 -5.92
C GLY A 56 8.03 5.71 -7.11
N GLU A 57 6.98 4.91 -6.87
CA GLU A 57 6.40 4.08 -7.94
C GLU A 57 5.79 4.94 -9.05
N ASP A 58 5.00 5.96 -8.70
CA ASP A 58 4.37 6.91 -9.65
C ASP A 58 5.39 7.68 -10.51
N GLU A 59 6.51 8.08 -9.91
CA GLU A 59 7.56 8.83 -10.60
C GLU A 59 8.45 7.95 -11.49
N CYS A 60 8.30 6.62 -11.40
CA CYS A 60 9.17 5.67 -12.07
C CYS A 60 8.87 5.60 -13.58
N ARG A 61 9.82 6.05 -14.41
CA ARG A 61 9.66 6.09 -15.87
C ARG A 61 10.09 4.81 -16.61
N ILE A 62 10.25 3.69 -15.90
CA ILE A 62 10.70 2.43 -16.51
C ILE A 62 9.58 1.83 -17.37
N ARG A 63 9.85 1.61 -18.66
CA ARG A 63 8.82 1.17 -19.65
C ARG A 63 9.29 0.08 -20.62
N ALA A 64 10.54 -0.37 -20.52
CA ALA A 64 11.11 -1.34 -21.45
C ALA A 64 10.62 -2.77 -21.14
N GLY A 65 9.97 -3.42 -22.10
CA GLY A 65 9.48 -4.80 -21.97
C GLY A 65 8.66 -5.01 -20.68
N ASN A 66 9.02 -6.03 -19.91
CA ASN A 66 8.34 -6.38 -18.65
C ASN A 66 8.88 -5.65 -17.41
N ALA A 67 9.74 -4.64 -17.58
CA ALA A 67 10.45 -4.02 -16.47
C ALA A 67 9.53 -3.36 -15.43
N ALA A 68 8.45 -2.70 -15.86
CA ALA A 68 7.48 -2.09 -14.95
C ALA A 68 6.81 -3.13 -14.05
N HIS A 69 6.36 -4.24 -14.63
CA HIS A 69 5.72 -5.33 -13.89
C HIS A 69 6.70 -6.01 -12.91
N ASN A 70 7.90 -6.35 -13.39
CA ASN A 70 8.94 -6.98 -12.57
C ASN A 70 9.33 -6.09 -11.38
N LEU A 71 9.50 -4.79 -11.63
CA LEU A 71 9.86 -3.85 -10.56
C LEU A 71 8.73 -3.68 -9.54
N SER A 72 7.46 -3.65 -9.98
CA SER A 72 6.32 -3.59 -9.05
C SER A 72 6.27 -4.80 -8.12
N ILE A 73 6.53 -6.02 -8.64
CA ILE A 73 6.65 -7.23 -7.81
C ILE A 73 7.78 -7.09 -6.79
N LEU A 74 8.98 -6.69 -7.23
CA LEU A 74 10.14 -6.52 -6.35
C LEU A 74 9.89 -5.50 -5.24
N ARG A 75 9.26 -4.36 -5.56
CA ARG A 75 8.87 -3.34 -4.59
C ARG A 75 7.90 -3.89 -3.55
N ARG A 76 6.89 -4.66 -3.96
CA ARG A 76 5.92 -5.30 -3.05
C ARG A 76 6.61 -6.32 -2.12
N ILE A 77 7.55 -7.11 -2.62
CA ILE A 77 8.37 -8.02 -1.80
C ILE A 77 9.17 -7.22 -0.76
N ALA A 78 9.89 -6.18 -1.20
CA ALA A 78 10.69 -5.35 -0.31
C ALA A 78 9.82 -4.65 0.76
N LEU A 79 8.66 -4.11 0.38
CA LEU A 79 7.71 -3.50 1.31
C LEU A 79 7.26 -4.49 2.40
N ASN A 80 6.93 -5.72 2.01
CA ASN A 80 6.52 -6.76 2.96
C ASN A 80 7.65 -7.10 3.94
N LEU A 81 8.90 -7.22 3.47
CA LEU A 81 10.06 -7.46 4.34
C LEU A 81 10.25 -6.31 5.34
N LEU A 82 10.22 -5.06 4.88
CA LEU A 82 10.40 -3.87 5.72
C LEU A 82 9.28 -3.70 6.75
N LYS A 83 8.03 -4.04 6.37
CA LYS A 83 6.88 -4.02 7.27
C LYS A 83 6.94 -5.12 8.33
N ASN A 84 7.47 -6.30 7.98
CA ASN A 84 7.58 -7.43 8.91
C ASN A 84 8.77 -7.31 9.86
N GLU A 85 9.77 -6.50 9.54
CA GLU A 85 10.85 -6.16 10.46
C GLU A 85 10.34 -5.21 11.55
N LYS A 86 10.29 -5.68 12.81
CA LYS A 86 9.69 -4.91 13.94
C LYS A 86 10.71 -4.30 14.90
N THR A 87 11.99 -4.65 14.79
CA THR A 87 13.00 -4.18 15.75
C THR A 87 13.44 -2.74 15.47
N CYS A 88 13.41 -2.29 14.21
CA CYS A 88 13.70 -0.91 13.86
C CYS A 88 12.42 -0.07 13.87
N LYS A 89 12.34 0.90 14.78
CA LYS A 89 11.21 1.84 14.93
C LYS A 89 11.32 3.03 13.96
N LEU A 90 11.55 2.75 12.68
CA LEU A 90 11.61 3.74 11.60
C LEU A 90 10.49 3.53 10.58
N GLY A 91 10.12 4.61 9.89
CA GLY A 91 9.21 4.54 8.74
C GLY A 91 9.79 3.74 7.56
N VAL A 92 8.94 3.31 6.63
CA VAL A 92 9.35 2.43 5.51
C VAL A 92 10.46 3.05 4.66
N ALA A 93 10.34 4.34 4.32
CA ALA A 93 11.37 5.05 3.54
C ALA A 93 12.73 5.06 4.25
N ALA A 94 12.75 5.34 5.55
CA ALA A 94 13.97 5.36 6.35
C ALA A 94 14.56 3.95 6.54
N LYS A 95 13.73 2.92 6.74
CA LYS A 95 14.21 1.52 6.77
C LYS A 95 14.82 1.10 5.43
N ARG A 96 14.25 1.55 4.30
CA ARG A 96 14.80 1.29 2.96
C ARG A 96 16.19 1.91 2.80
N LEU A 97 16.37 3.17 3.22
CA LEU A 97 17.67 3.83 3.23
C LEU A 97 18.67 3.12 4.15
N LYS A 98 18.24 2.75 5.37
CA LYS A 98 19.08 1.99 6.31
C LYS A 98 19.54 0.67 5.70
N ALA A 99 18.67 -0.06 5.02
CA ALA A 99 19.04 -1.29 4.32
C ALA A 99 20.06 -1.06 3.19
N GLY A 100 20.07 0.12 2.57
CA GLY A 100 21.09 0.50 1.60
C GLY A 100 22.45 0.86 2.20
N TRP A 101 22.49 1.29 3.47
CA TRP A 101 23.71 1.77 4.14
C TRP A 101 24.32 0.78 5.15
N ASP A 102 23.50 -0.12 5.70
CA ASP A 102 23.88 -1.10 6.71
C ASP A 102 23.65 -2.51 6.17
N VAL A 103 24.74 -3.14 5.73
CA VAL A 103 24.73 -4.51 5.17
C VAL A 103 24.24 -5.53 6.19
N ARG A 104 24.49 -5.33 7.50
CA ARG A 104 24.00 -6.24 8.54
C ARG A 104 22.48 -6.13 8.69
N TYR A 105 21.95 -4.90 8.61
CA TYR A 105 20.50 -4.69 8.59
C TYR A 105 19.86 -5.28 7.33
N LEU A 106 20.51 -5.13 6.17
CA LEU A 106 20.06 -5.76 4.92
C LEU A 106 20.03 -7.28 5.02
N ALA A 107 21.13 -7.90 5.49
CA ALA A 107 21.23 -9.34 5.69
C ALA A 107 20.13 -9.85 6.62
N LYS A 108 19.87 -9.13 7.72
CA LYS A 108 18.75 -9.41 8.63
C LYS A 108 17.40 -9.37 7.92
N LEU A 109 17.13 -8.34 7.11
CA LEU A 109 15.88 -8.23 6.34
C LEU A 109 15.69 -9.41 5.38
N LEU A 110 16.78 -9.83 4.73
CA LEU A 110 16.81 -10.94 3.79
C LEU A 110 16.88 -12.32 4.47
N ARG A 111 16.94 -12.37 5.80
CA ARG A 111 17.10 -13.60 6.60
C ARG A 111 18.33 -14.42 6.21
N LEU A 112 19.41 -13.74 5.86
CA LEU A 112 20.69 -14.36 5.57
C LEU A 112 21.42 -14.71 6.89
N PRO A 113 22.26 -15.75 6.87
CA PRO A 113 23.13 -16.06 8.01
C PRO A 113 24.07 -14.88 8.30
N PRO A 114 24.49 -14.72 9.57
CA PRO A 114 25.42 -13.68 9.99
C PRO A 114 26.81 -13.83 9.38
#